data_AF-A0AAD6FMI5-F1
#
_entry.id   AF-A0AAD6FMI5-F1
#
_cell.length_a   1.000
_cell.length_b   1.000
_cell.length_c   1.000
_cell.angle_alpha   90.00
_cell.angle_beta   90.00
_cell.angle_gamma   90.00
#
_symmetry.space_group_name_H-M   'P 1'
#
loop_
_entity.id
_entity.type
_entity.pdbx_description
1 polymer ?
#
loop_
_entity_poly.entity_id
_entity_poly.type
_entity_poly.pdbx_seq_one_letter_code
_entity_poly.pdbx_strand_id
1 'polypeptide(L)'
;MAIPRGQPPPSPWPPLFLLLLYLLLLISSPSPLQARPLLLQQSINVAVVFSGSSYQNEVRGRLSGENFVDMPVVVSPVTVLVNDTNPRDLLTRLCDTMATEKLHGVVFEDDVGVGDDTQVAEVAQILDFLSTQTALPIVGISGGSAVVIPFK
;
A
#
# COMPACT_ATOMS: atom_id res chain seq x y z
N MET A 1 4.26 -8.92 -69.58
CA MET A 1 4.54 -7.51 -69.23
C MET A 1 5.33 -7.49 -67.93
N ALA A 2 6.62 -7.17 -67.98
CA ALA A 2 7.47 -7.04 -66.80
C ALA A 2 7.58 -5.54 -66.44
N ILE A 3 7.18 -5.20 -65.22
CA ILE A 3 7.26 -3.83 -64.70
C ILE A 3 8.74 -3.56 -64.34
N PRO A 4 9.39 -2.51 -64.89
CA PRO A 4 10.75 -2.20 -64.51
C PRO A 4 10.74 -1.70 -63.06
N ARG A 5 11.50 -2.38 -62.18
CA ARG A 5 11.77 -1.91 -60.83
C ARG A 5 12.65 -0.67 -60.93
N GLY A 6 12.08 0.49 -60.68
CA GLY A 6 12.82 1.75 -60.56
C GLY A 6 13.89 1.62 -59.49
N GLN A 7 15.15 1.83 -59.86
CA GLN A 7 16.25 1.98 -58.91
C GLN A 7 16.01 3.26 -58.09
N PRO A 8 16.17 3.22 -56.76
CA PRO A 8 16.08 4.43 -55.96
C PRO A 8 17.20 5.42 -56.36
N PRO A 9 16.94 6.74 -56.32
CA PRO A 9 17.94 7.74 -56.68
C PRO A 9 19.18 7.63 -55.76
N PRO A 10 20.40 7.85 -56.29
CA PRO A 10 21.60 7.83 -55.46
C PRO A 10 21.52 8.95 -54.42
N SER A 11 21.75 8.60 -53.15
CA SER A 11 21.77 9.58 -52.07
C SER A 11 22.91 10.59 -52.29
N PRO A 12 22.68 11.90 -52.15
CA PRO A 12 23.69 12.93 -52.44
C PRO A 12 24.79 13.06 -51.37
N TRP A 13 24.76 12.22 -50.32
CA TRP A 13 25.63 12.34 -49.15
C TRP A 13 26.74 11.29 -49.18
N PRO A 14 27.98 11.63 -48.78
CA PRO A 14 29.06 10.67 -48.72
C PRO A 14 28.76 9.54 -47.72
N PRO A 15 29.20 8.31 -47.97
CA PRO A 15 28.86 7.14 -47.16
C PRO A 15 29.32 7.27 -45.70
N LEU A 16 30.41 8.01 -45.46
CA LEU A 16 30.90 8.32 -44.12
C LEU A 16 29.93 9.23 -43.33
N PHE A 17 29.25 10.15 -44.01
CA PHE A 17 28.26 11.03 -43.37
C PHE A 17 27.00 10.23 -43.00
N LEU A 18 26.58 9.31 -43.86
CA LEU A 18 25.48 8.40 -43.55
C LEU A 18 25.83 7.46 -42.38
N LEU A 19 27.07 6.96 -42.33
CA LEU A 19 27.57 6.15 -41.21
C LEU A 19 27.61 6.94 -39.90
N LEU A 20 28.07 8.19 -39.94
CA LEU A 20 28.10 9.08 -38.78
C LEU A 20 26.68 9.41 -38.29
N LEU A 21 25.76 9.72 -39.22
CA LEU A 21 24.36 9.97 -38.89
C LEU A 21 23.71 8.73 -38.25
N TYR A 22 23.98 7.55 -38.81
CA TYR A 22 23.51 6.28 -38.25
C TYR A 22 24.07 6.03 -36.84
N LEU A 23 25.37 6.25 -36.63
CA LEU A 23 26.00 6.12 -35.32
C LEU A 23 25.43 7.11 -34.31
N LEU A 24 25.22 8.38 -34.71
CA LEU A 24 24.57 9.39 -33.88
C LEU A 24 23.12 9.01 -33.54
N LEU A 25 22.38 8.42 -34.48
CA LEU A 25 21.03 7.89 -34.25
C LEU A 25 21.03 6.71 -33.29
N LEU A 26 22.04 5.82 -33.35
CA LEU A 26 22.19 4.73 -32.38
C LEU A 26 22.51 5.26 -30.98
N ILE A 27 23.36 6.29 -30.87
CA ILE A 27 23.72 6.91 -29.59
C ILE A 27 22.58 7.77 -29.01
N SER A 28 21.78 8.40 -29.87
CA SER A 28 20.66 9.27 -29.48
C SER A 28 19.33 8.52 -29.35
N SER A 29 19.24 7.29 -29.85
CA SER A 29 18.08 6.46 -29.62
C SER A 29 18.02 6.12 -28.13
N PRO A 30 16.92 6.47 -27.42
CA PRO A 30 16.72 5.93 -26.09
C PRO A 30 16.64 4.42 -26.29
N SER A 31 17.69 3.72 -25.89
CA SER A 31 17.76 2.26 -25.98
C SER A 31 16.43 1.70 -25.45
N PRO A 32 15.70 0.84 -26.20
CA PRO A 32 14.45 0.24 -25.71
C PRO A 32 14.67 -0.77 -24.58
N LEU A 33 15.87 -0.76 -23.98
CA LEU A 33 16.36 -1.69 -22.97
C LEU A 33 16.13 -1.20 -21.54
N GLN A 34 15.28 -0.19 -21.33
CA GLN A 34 14.84 0.21 -19.98
C GLN A 34 13.40 0.75 -19.97
N ALA A 35 12.52 0.21 -20.81
CA ALA A 35 11.09 0.18 -20.53
C ALA A 35 10.71 -1.18 -19.94
N ARG A 36 11.52 -1.69 -18.99
CA ARG A 36 10.93 -2.53 -17.96
C ARG A 36 10.06 -1.55 -17.17
N PRO A 37 8.72 -1.64 -17.18
CA PRO A 37 8.01 -1.00 -16.10
C PRO A 37 8.67 -1.59 -14.85
N LEU A 38 9.20 -0.72 -13.99
CA LEU A 38 9.49 -1.15 -12.65
C LEU A 38 8.14 -1.64 -12.12
N LEU A 39 7.88 -2.93 -12.28
CA LEU A 39 6.89 -3.67 -11.54
C LEU A 39 7.48 -3.75 -10.13
N LEU A 40 7.68 -2.57 -9.53
CA LEU A 40 7.62 -2.41 -8.10
C LEU A 40 6.23 -2.95 -7.82
N GLN A 41 6.12 -4.21 -7.40
CA GLN A 41 4.86 -4.73 -6.91
C GLN A 41 4.45 -3.75 -5.83
N GLN A 42 3.50 -2.87 -6.14
CA GLN A 42 3.03 -1.86 -5.20
C GLN A 42 2.27 -2.64 -4.13
N SER A 43 2.96 -2.96 -3.04
CA SER A 43 2.35 -3.67 -1.93
C SER A 43 1.54 -2.68 -1.11
N ILE A 44 0.28 -3.02 -0.87
CA ILE A 44 -0.59 -2.29 0.04
C ILE A 44 -0.41 -2.92 1.42
N ASN A 45 0.27 -2.19 2.30
CA ASN A 45 0.41 -2.59 3.70
C ASN A 45 -0.84 -2.19 4.47
N VAL A 46 -1.55 -3.15 5.04
CA VAL A 46 -2.73 -2.92 5.88
C VAL A 46 -2.43 -3.44 7.27
N ALA A 47 -2.46 -2.56 8.27
CA ALA A 47 -2.32 -3.02 9.65
C ALA A 47 -3.65 -3.60 10.12
N VAL A 48 -3.60 -4.78 10.74
CA VAL A 48 -4.74 -5.32 11.47
C VAL A 48 -4.36 -5.37 12.94
N VAL A 49 -5.04 -4.53 13.71
CA VAL A 49 -4.76 -4.26 15.12
C VAL A 49 -5.77 -5.02 15.95
N PHE A 50 -5.27 -5.89 16.80
CA PHE A 50 -6.07 -6.63 17.77
C PHE A 50 -5.77 -6.06 19.14
N SER A 51 -6.77 -5.38 19.69
CA SER A 51 -6.78 -4.85 21.05
C SER A 51 -7.53 -5.81 21.95
N GLY A 52 -6.89 -6.25 23.02
CA GLY A 52 -7.50 -7.15 24.00
C GLY A 52 -6.64 -8.34 24.36
N SER A 53 -6.83 -8.84 25.57
CA SER A 53 -6.10 -9.99 26.10
C SER A 53 -6.46 -11.30 25.39
N SER A 54 -7.65 -11.36 24.77
CA SER A 54 -8.19 -12.54 24.08
C SER A 54 -7.38 -12.92 22.83
N TYR A 55 -6.70 -11.96 22.21
CA TYR A 55 -6.05 -12.13 20.90
C TYR A 55 -4.57 -12.56 20.96
N GLN A 56 -4.01 -12.71 22.16
CA GLN A 56 -2.60 -13.07 22.41
C GLN A 56 -2.13 -14.35 21.73
N ASN A 57 -2.98 -15.38 21.69
CA ASN A 57 -2.61 -16.69 21.14
C ASN A 57 -3.27 -17.04 19.80
N GLU A 58 -4.35 -16.37 19.40
CA GLU A 58 -5.20 -16.88 18.31
C GLU A 58 -4.95 -16.22 16.95
N VAL A 59 -4.22 -15.11 16.89
CA VAL A 59 -4.22 -14.26 15.70
C VAL A 59 -2.91 -14.26 14.91
N ARG A 60 -1.79 -14.62 15.57
CA ARG A 60 -0.49 -14.73 14.90
C ARG A 60 -0.55 -15.78 13.80
N GLY A 61 -0.45 -15.34 12.54
CA GLY A 61 -0.41 -16.21 11.37
C GLY A 61 -1.74 -16.43 10.64
N ARG A 62 -2.86 -15.85 11.11
CA ARG A 62 -4.15 -15.92 10.38
C ARG A 62 -4.17 -15.05 9.13
N LEU A 63 -3.36 -13.99 9.11
CA LEU A 63 -3.27 -13.05 8.01
C LEU A 63 -1.91 -13.20 7.33
N SER A 64 -1.89 -13.97 6.24
CA SER A 64 -0.73 -14.11 5.35
C SER A 64 -1.03 -13.42 4.02
N GLY A 65 0.01 -12.94 3.33
CA GLY A 65 -0.12 -12.44 1.95
C GLY A 65 -0.72 -13.48 1.00
N GLU A 66 -0.59 -14.76 1.33
CA GLU A 66 -1.19 -15.88 0.58
C GLU A 66 -2.72 -15.81 0.53
N ASN A 67 -3.38 -15.23 1.54
CA ASN A 67 -4.83 -15.05 1.55
C ASN A 67 -5.32 -14.05 0.49
N PHE A 68 -4.41 -13.29 -0.12
CA PHE A 68 -4.70 -12.18 -1.02
C PHE A 68 -4.11 -12.37 -2.43
N VAL A 69 -3.68 -13.58 -2.78
CA VAL A 69 -3.04 -13.87 -4.10
C VAL A 69 -3.96 -13.63 -5.29
N ASP A 70 -5.27 -13.74 -5.08
CA ASP A 70 -6.28 -13.51 -6.12
C ASP A 70 -6.59 -12.01 -6.33
N MET A 71 -6.01 -11.13 -5.52
CA MET A 71 -6.22 -9.70 -5.65
C MET A 71 -5.34 -9.13 -6.78
N PRO A 72 -5.85 -8.13 -7.55
CA PRO A 72 -5.09 -7.46 -8.60
C PRO A 72 -3.89 -6.66 -8.06
N VAL A 73 -3.75 -6.54 -6.74
CA VAL A 73 -2.70 -5.82 -6.03
C VAL A 73 -2.14 -6.71 -4.91
N VAL A 74 -0.83 -6.60 -4.65
CA VAL A 74 -0.18 -7.34 -3.58
C VAL A 74 -0.57 -6.71 -2.24
N VAL A 75 -1.19 -7.48 -1.35
CA VAL A 75 -1.54 -7.01 0.00
C VAL A 75 -0.56 -7.61 1.01
N SER A 76 0.00 -6.75 1.85
CA SER A 76 0.88 -7.15 2.95
C SER A 76 0.19 -6.85 4.29
N PRO A 77 -0.42 -7.85 4.94
CA PRO A 77 -1.03 -7.64 6.24
C PRO A 77 0.05 -7.47 7.32
N VAL A 78 -0.06 -6.42 8.14
CA VAL A 78 0.79 -6.17 9.31
C VAL A 78 -0.03 -6.45 10.56
N THR A 79 0.24 -7.56 11.25
CA THR A 79 -0.48 -7.90 12.49
C THR A 79 0.09 -7.12 13.67
N VAL A 80 -0.74 -6.33 14.34
CA VAL A 80 -0.39 -5.55 15.53
C VAL A 80 -1.22 -6.05 16.70
N LEU A 81 -0.55 -6.29 17.82
CA LEU A 81 -1.21 -6.75 19.04
C LEU A 81 -1.06 -5.70 20.14
N VAL A 82 -2.17 -5.33 20.76
CA VAL A 82 -2.26 -4.34 21.83
C VAL A 82 -3.00 -4.99 22.99
N ASN A 83 -2.39 -4.99 24.18
CA ASN A 83 -2.98 -5.65 25.35
C ASN A 83 -3.77 -4.71 26.25
N ASP A 84 -3.55 -3.41 26.08
CA ASP A 84 -4.07 -2.39 26.98
C ASP A 84 -4.99 -1.46 26.19
N THR A 85 -6.16 -1.22 26.76
CA THR A 85 -7.18 -0.33 26.22
C THR A 85 -6.94 1.11 26.70
N ASN A 86 -5.86 1.33 27.45
CA ASN A 86 -5.43 2.65 27.86
C ASN A 86 -5.25 3.55 26.61
N PRO A 87 -5.96 4.69 26.55
CA PRO A 87 -5.98 5.56 25.39
C PRO A 87 -4.58 6.05 24.97
N ARG A 88 -3.68 6.28 25.93
CA ARG A 88 -2.32 6.74 25.68
C ARG A 88 -1.45 5.65 25.06
N ASP A 89 -1.56 4.43 25.56
CA ASP A 89 -0.73 3.32 25.10
C ASP A 89 -1.18 2.84 23.72
N LEU A 90 -2.49 2.80 23.48
CA LEU A 90 -3.09 2.56 22.17
C LEU A 90 -2.61 3.60 21.14
N LEU A 91 -2.69 4.89 21.48
CA LEU A 91 -2.22 5.97 20.62
C LEU A 91 -0.72 5.82 20.29
N THR A 92 0.11 5.61 21.31
CA THR A 92 1.56 5.47 21.14
C THR A 92 1.87 4.28 20.24
N ARG A 93 1.24 3.13 20.47
CA ARG A 93 1.50 1.92 19.70
C ARG A 93 1.06 2.03 18.23
N LEU A 94 -0.06 2.70 17.97
CA LEU A 94 -0.50 2.98 16.60
C LEU A 94 0.45 3.95 15.89
N CYS A 95 0.86 5.03 16.56
CA CYS A 95 1.86 5.98 16.07
C CYS A 95 3.19 5.30 15.71
N ASP A 96 3.72 4.45 16.61
CA ASP A 96 4.95 3.71 16.36
C ASP A 96 4.83 2.77 15.16
N THR A 97 3.68 2.10 15.02
CA THR A 97 3.41 1.22 13.88
C THR A 97 3.36 2.03 12.57
N MET A 98 2.64 3.15 12.55
CA MET A 98 2.56 4.04 11.39
C MET A 98 3.92 4.67 11.02
N ALA A 99 4.78 4.89 12.01
CA ALA A 99 6.13 5.41 11.77
C ALA A 99 7.09 4.35 11.22
N THR A 100 6.89 3.08 11.62
CA THR A 100 7.75 1.96 11.21
C THR A 100 7.33 1.39 9.86
N GLU A 101 6.02 1.32 9.61
CA GLU A 101 5.42 0.69 8.44
C GLU A 101 4.75 1.74 7.56
N LYS A 102 4.95 1.63 6.24
CA LYS A 102 4.21 2.47 5.28
C LYS A 102 2.79 1.95 5.11
N LEU A 103 1.94 2.18 6.10
CA LEU A 103 0.55 1.75 6.12
C LEU A 103 -0.29 2.52 5.10
N HIS A 104 -1.23 1.82 4.49
CA HIS A 104 -2.25 2.38 3.58
C HIS A 104 -3.65 2.33 4.19
N GLY A 105 -3.83 1.55 5.25
CA GLY A 105 -5.05 1.50 6.05
C GLY A 105 -4.84 0.69 7.32
N VAL A 106 -5.79 0.83 8.25
CA VAL A 106 -5.83 0.10 9.52
C VAL A 106 -7.20 -0.54 9.68
N VAL A 107 -7.22 -1.80 10.06
CA VAL A 107 -8.40 -2.49 10.56
C VAL A 107 -8.21 -2.68 12.06
N PHE A 108 -9.18 -2.26 12.86
CA PHE A 108 -9.11 -2.32 14.31
C PHE A 108 -10.18 -3.25 14.85
N GLU A 109 -9.74 -4.24 15.61
CA GLU A 109 -10.57 -5.20 16.32
C GLU A 109 -10.30 -5.03 17.82
N ASP A 110 -11.34 -4.85 18.61
CA ASP A 110 -11.25 -4.66 20.04
C ASP A 110 -12.20 -5.60 20.80
N ASP A 111 -11.78 -6.10 21.96
CA ASP A 111 -12.65 -6.84 22.88
C ASP A 111 -13.28 -5.95 23.98
N VAL A 112 -13.03 -4.63 23.95
CA VAL A 112 -13.71 -3.62 24.78
C VAL A 112 -15.20 -3.60 24.44
N GLY A 113 -15.99 -4.42 25.11
CA GLY A 113 -17.43 -4.43 24.88
C GLY A 113 -18.19 -5.56 25.54
N VAL A 114 -18.24 -5.59 26.89
CA VAL A 114 -19.43 -6.11 27.62
C VAL A 114 -19.68 -5.41 28.99
N GLY A 115 -18.86 -4.46 29.50
CA GLY A 115 -19.05 -4.03 30.91
C GLY A 115 -18.64 -2.64 31.39
N ASP A 116 -18.00 -1.80 30.59
CA ASP A 116 -17.64 -0.42 31.01
C ASP A 116 -17.85 0.56 29.86
N ASP A 117 -19.04 1.16 29.82
CA ASP A 117 -19.52 2.06 28.76
C ASP A 117 -18.60 3.28 28.55
N THR A 118 -17.79 3.62 29.56
CA THR A 118 -16.93 4.81 29.59
C THR A 118 -15.72 4.66 28.66
N GLN A 119 -15.04 3.52 28.67
CA GLN A 119 -13.81 3.30 27.89
C GLN A 119 -14.10 2.93 26.42
N VAL A 120 -15.30 2.40 26.15
CA VAL A 120 -15.75 1.98 24.81
C VAL A 120 -15.77 3.17 23.83
N ALA A 121 -16.26 4.34 24.27
CA ALA A 121 -16.34 5.52 23.43
C ALA A 121 -14.98 6.21 23.19
N GLU A 122 -14.03 6.06 24.13
CA GLU A 122 -12.71 6.67 24.04
C GLU A 122 -11.86 6.09 22.91
N VAL A 123 -11.98 4.77 22.67
CA VAL A 123 -11.25 4.09 21.57
C VAL A 123 -11.69 4.64 20.21
N ALA A 124 -13.00 4.66 19.93
CA ALA A 124 -13.52 5.21 18.67
C ALA A 124 -13.09 6.67 18.45
N GLN A 125 -13.09 7.48 19.52
CA GLN A 125 -12.68 8.88 19.44
C GLN A 125 -11.20 9.04 19.11
N ILE A 126 -10.33 8.20 19.68
CA ILE A 126 -8.89 8.20 19.34
C ILE A 126 -8.67 7.76 17.90
N LEU A 127 -9.38 6.74 17.44
CA LEU A 127 -9.28 6.28 16.06
C LEU A 127 -9.74 7.37 15.08
N ASP A 128 -10.79 8.12 15.40
CA ASP A 128 -11.24 9.27 14.61
C ASP A 128 -10.19 10.40 14.57
N PHE A 129 -9.59 10.72 15.72
CA PHE A 129 -8.48 11.66 15.79
C PHE A 129 -7.30 11.21 14.92
N LEU A 130 -6.88 9.95 15.03
CA LEU A 130 -5.78 9.40 14.23
C LEU A 130 -6.08 9.42 12.74
N SER A 131 -7.28 8.99 12.34
CA SER A 131 -7.75 9.02 10.96
C SER A 131 -7.68 10.45 10.40
N THR A 132 -8.15 11.43 11.16
CA THR A 132 -8.12 12.85 10.78
C THR A 132 -6.71 13.40 10.69
N GLN A 133 -5.82 13.06 11.63
CA GLN A 133 -4.46 13.58 11.69
C GLN A 133 -3.52 12.96 10.65
N THR A 134 -3.78 11.72 10.24
CA THR A 134 -2.89 10.95 9.36
C THR A 134 -3.43 10.79 7.94
N ALA A 135 -4.72 11.10 7.73
CA ALA A 135 -5.48 10.74 6.54
C ALA A 135 -5.41 9.23 6.20
N LEU A 136 -5.07 8.39 7.19
CA LEU A 136 -5.02 6.95 7.06
C LEU A 136 -6.41 6.37 7.35
N PRO A 137 -7.05 5.64 6.42
CA PRO A 137 -8.37 5.08 6.67
C PRO A 137 -8.31 4.02 7.76
N ILE A 138 -9.14 4.17 8.79
CA ILE A 138 -9.29 3.23 9.90
C ILE A 138 -10.70 2.63 9.89
N VAL A 139 -10.79 1.30 9.91
CA VAL A 139 -12.05 0.55 9.95
C VAL A 139 -12.13 -0.25 11.24
N GLY A 140 -13.01 0.16 12.16
CA GLY A 140 -13.35 -0.62 13.34
C GLY A 140 -14.36 -1.72 13.02
N ILE A 141 -14.10 -2.96 13.44
CA ILE A 141 -14.95 -4.13 13.13
C ILE A 141 -15.62 -4.76 14.36
N SER A 142 -15.20 -4.40 15.58
CA SER A 142 -15.76 -4.94 16.83
C SER A 142 -15.57 -3.98 18.02
N GLY A 143 -16.22 -4.30 19.14
CA GLY A 143 -16.04 -3.63 20.43
C GLY A 143 -16.25 -2.11 20.36
N GLY A 144 -15.43 -1.36 21.12
CA GLY A 144 -15.43 0.10 21.15
C GLY A 144 -15.07 0.76 19.83
N SER A 145 -14.25 0.11 19.01
CA SER A 145 -13.86 0.64 17.69
C SER A 145 -15.00 0.70 16.68
N ALA A 146 -16.06 -0.11 16.87
CA ALA A 146 -17.24 -0.13 16.01
C ALA A 146 -18.39 0.75 16.53
N VAL A 147 -18.20 1.44 17.67
CA VAL A 147 -19.24 2.31 18.23
C VAL A 147 -19.39 3.58 17.40
N VAL A 148 -20.65 3.87 17.05
CA VAL A 148 -21.03 5.12 16.38
C VAL A 148 -21.18 6.20 17.43
N ILE A 149 -20.35 7.24 17.37
CA ILE A 149 -20.43 8.39 18.27
C ILE A 149 -21.50 9.36 17.74
N PRO A 150 -22.64 9.55 18.44
CA PRO A 150 -23.65 10.51 18.01
C PRO A 150 -23.16 11.94 18.23
N PHE A 151 -23.35 12.80 17.23
CA PHE A 151 -23.13 14.24 17.37
C PHE A 151 -24.27 14.85 18.19
N LYS A 152 -23.96 15.59 19.27
CA LYS A 152 -24.94 16.30 20.10
C LYS A 152 -24.77 17.81 20.00
#